data_AF-A0A7S2JU73-F1
#
_entry.id   AF-A0A7S2JU73-F1
#
_cell.length_a   1.000
_cell.length_b   1.000
_cell.length_c   1.000
_cell.angle_alpha   90.00
_cell.angle_beta   90.00
_cell.angle_gamma   90.00
#
_symmetry.space_group_name_H-M   'P 1'
#
loop_
_entity.id
_entity.type
_entity.pdbx_description
1 polymer ?
#
loop_
_entity_poly.entity_id
_entity_poly.type
_entity_poly.pdbx_seq_one_letter_code
_entity_poly.pdbx_strand_id
1 'polypeptide(L)'
;KADALPVGVPLLHLLLCNLRLFPDADLLEAVVASHPGALREPDAAGAYPIARALFLEPAVTVESVVHMAQRFPRGLENCLYDLGLTSPDSGADLRSQVVLARTAISNLRLAFDEIRRGRWCRLSVMLPLLEENPEISSLLVDGEFLLWWALVHRAGADVILALLAKCPQAVRAARAGRSVEPLHVALSRRHPRQVVGALAE
;
A
#
# COMPACT_ATOMS: atom_id res chain seq x y z
N LYS A 1 23.96 35.26 -5.80
CA LYS A 1 23.60 34.18 -6.75
C LYS A 1 23.80 32.88 -6.01
N ALA A 2 22.73 32.34 -5.44
CA ALA A 2 22.76 31.03 -4.81
C ALA A 2 22.64 30.01 -5.95
N ASP A 3 23.63 29.13 -6.06
CA ASP A 3 23.67 28.09 -7.08
C ASP A 3 22.46 27.17 -6.93
N ALA A 4 21.75 26.98 -8.04
CA ALA A 4 20.67 26.02 -8.15
C ALA A 4 21.25 24.64 -7.87
N LEU A 5 20.86 24.06 -6.72
CA LEU A 5 20.99 22.63 -6.48
C LEU A 5 20.42 21.90 -7.71
N PRO A 6 21.04 20.83 -8.20
CA PRO A 6 20.51 20.06 -9.31
C PRO A 6 19.15 19.49 -8.88
N VAL A 7 18.07 20.15 -9.31
CA VAL A 7 16.67 19.83 -8.98
C VAL A 7 16.27 18.60 -9.79
N GLY A 8 16.83 17.45 -9.42
CA GLY A 8 16.60 16.16 -10.08
C GLY A 8 15.90 15.12 -9.21
N VAL A 9 15.46 15.50 -8.00
CA VAL A 9 14.60 14.69 -7.14
C VAL A 9 13.46 15.61 -6.69
N PRO A 10 12.18 15.22 -6.83
CA PRO A 10 11.07 16.12 -6.52
C PRO A 10 11.18 16.53 -5.05
N LEU A 11 11.41 17.83 -4.81
CA LEU A 11 11.59 18.40 -3.48
C LEU A 11 10.46 18.00 -2.54
N LEU A 12 9.24 17.87 -3.08
CA LEU A 12 8.05 17.45 -2.34
C LEU A 12 8.11 15.99 -1.87
N HIS A 13 8.68 15.05 -2.64
CA HIS A 13 8.91 13.68 -2.16
C HIS A 13 9.98 13.63 -1.10
N LEU A 14 11.07 14.36 -1.28
CA LEU A 14 12.09 14.48 -0.25
C LEU A 14 11.47 15.02 1.03
N LEU A 15 10.67 16.08 0.95
CA LEU A 15 9.96 16.62 2.09
C LEU A 15 9.03 15.59 2.71
N LEU A 16 8.13 14.97 1.94
CA LEU A 16 7.20 13.94 2.45
C LEU A 16 7.92 12.76 3.10
N CYS A 17 8.96 12.20 2.45
CA CYS A 17 9.78 11.14 3.03
C CYS A 17 10.50 11.59 4.31
N ASN A 18 10.82 12.88 4.44
CA ASN A 18 11.42 13.48 5.63
C ASN A 18 10.42 14.14 6.59
N LEU A 19 9.11 14.17 6.33
CA LEU A 19 8.10 14.74 7.24
C LEU A 19 8.01 13.93 8.54
N ARG A 20 8.50 12.67 8.55
CA ARG A 20 8.76 11.94 9.80
C ARG A 20 9.72 12.68 10.74
N LEU A 21 10.59 13.53 10.20
CA LEU A 21 11.57 14.34 10.93
C LEU A 21 11.07 15.77 11.20
N PHE A 22 10.11 16.28 10.41
CA PHE A 22 9.54 17.63 10.53
C PHE A 22 8.05 17.65 10.16
N PRO A 23 7.12 17.44 11.12
CA PRO A 23 5.69 17.37 10.87
C PRO A 23 5.06 18.77 10.78
N ASP A 24 5.52 19.59 9.84
CA ASP A 24 5.02 20.95 9.66
C ASP A 24 4.06 21.01 8.44
N ALA A 25 2.76 21.09 8.73
CA ALA A 25 1.72 21.19 7.72
C ALA A 25 1.82 22.51 6.94
N ASP A 26 2.26 23.59 7.59
CA ASP A 26 2.40 24.91 6.96
C ASP A 26 3.53 24.88 5.92
N LEU A 27 4.60 24.13 6.20
CA LEU A 27 5.68 23.89 5.25
C LEU A 27 5.20 23.13 4.01
N LEU A 28 4.37 22.10 4.21
CA LEU A 28 3.80 21.34 3.09
C LEU A 28 2.90 22.24 2.23
N GLU A 29 2.06 23.08 2.84
CA GLU A 29 1.24 24.05 2.11
C GLU A 29 2.09 25.06 1.35
N ALA A 30 3.11 25.64 1.98
CA ALA A 30 4.01 26.60 1.33
C ALA A 30 4.75 26.00 0.13
N VAL A 31 5.15 24.73 0.22
CA VAL A 31 5.83 24.02 -0.87
C VAL A 31 4.87 23.70 -2.01
N VAL A 32 3.65 23.24 -1.69
CA VAL A 32 2.62 22.99 -2.71
C VAL A 32 2.18 24.29 -3.39
N ALA A 33 2.10 25.40 -2.64
CA ALA A 33 1.78 26.71 -3.18
C ALA A 33 2.88 27.27 -4.09
N SER A 34 4.16 27.10 -3.71
CA SER A 34 5.30 27.57 -4.50
C SER A 34 5.60 26.69 -5.71
N HIS A 35 5.29 25.39 -5.65
CA HIS A 35 5.60 24.41 -6.69
C HIS A 35 4.41 23.45 -6.94
N PRO A 36 3.27 23.93 -7.48
CA PRO A 36 2.07 23.11 -7.66
C PRO A 36 2.27 21.92 -8.61
N GLY A 37 3.24 22.02 -9.54
CA GLY A 37 3.62 20.92 -10.44
C GLY A 37 4.21 19.71 -9.71
N ALA A 38 4.79 19.89 -8.53
CA ALA A 38 5.44 18.83 -7.78
C ALA A 38 4.47 17.71 -7.38
N LEU A 39 3.17 18.00 -7.24
CA LEU A 39 2.13 16.99 -6.98
C LEU A 39 1.97 15.96 -8.11
N ARG A 40 2.45 16.27 -9.33
CA ARG A 40 2.27 15.45 -10.53
C ARG A 40 3.50 14.66 -10.92
N GLU A 41 4.61 14.88 -10.23
CA GLU A 41 5.85 14.14 -10.47
C GLU A 41 5.79 12.86 -9.65
N PRO A 42 5.95 11.66 -10.20
CA PRO A 42 6.13 10.46 -9.40
C PRO A 42 7.59 10.35 -8.90
N ASP A 43 7.82 9.64 -7.80
CA ASP A 43 9.17 9.27 -7.39
C ASP A 43 9.76 8.13 -8.25
N ALA A 44 10.99 7.72 -7.92
CA ALA A 44 11.66 6.60 -8.57
C ALA A 44 10.92 5.25 -8.48
N ALA A 45 9.96 5.12 -7.55
CA ALA A 45 9.09 3.96 -7.43
C ALA A 45 7.73 4.16 -8.15
N GLY A 46 7.55 5.26 -8.88
CA GLY A 46 6.29 5.59 -9.56
C GLY A 46 5.22 6.21 -8.66
N ALA A 47 5.50 6.42 -7.37
CA ALA A 47 4.49 6.88 -6.42
C ALA A 47 4.37 8.40 -6.42
N TYR A 48 3.13 8.91 -6.54
CA TYR A 48 2.85 10.33 -6.42
C TYR A 48 2.98 10.83 -4.97
N PRO A 49 3.20 12.14 -4.74
CA PRO A 49 3.28 12.73 -3.40
C PRO A 49 2.08 12.39 -2.52
N ILE A 50 0.87 12.41 -3.09
CA ILE A 50 -0.35 12.09 -2.36
C ILE A 50 -0.38 10.62 -1.89
N ALA A 51 0.16 9.69 -2.69
CA ALA A 51 0.33 8.31 -2.27
C ALA A 51 1.18 8.25 -1.01
N ARG A 52 2.37 8.90 -1.02
CA ARG A 52 3.25 8.97 0.15
C ARG A 52 2.57 9.61 1.35
N ALA A 53 1.83 10.70 1.15
CA ALA A 53 1.12 11.43 2.18
C ALA A 53 0.08 10.55 2.91
N LEU A 54 -0.59 9.63 2.21
CA LEU A 54 -1.51 8.66 2.80
C LEU A 54 -0.80 7.66 3.73
N PHE A 55 0.47 7.33 3.46
CA PHE A 55 1.27 6.41 4.29
C PHE A 55 1.94 7.09 5.50
N LEU A 56 1.91 8.41 5.62
CA LEU A 56 2.76 9.12 6.58
C LEU A 56 2.04 9.57 7.86
N GLU A 57 0.97 8.89 8.27
CA GLU A 57 0.35 9.17 9.57
C GLU A 57 1.32 8.93 10.74
N PRO A 58 1.28 9.77 11.80
CA PRO A 58 0.42 10.95 11.98
C PRO A 58 1.00 12.26 11.40
N ALA A 59 2.20 12.22 10.80
CA ALA A 59 2.93 13.41 10.35
C ALA A 59 2.21 14.22 9.26
N VAL A 60 1.32 13.58 8.50
CA VAL A 60 0.43 14.27 7.55
C VAL A 60 -1.01 14.09 8.01
N THR A 61 -1.74 15.20 8.14
CA THR A 61 -3.17 15.16 8.53
C THR A 61 -4.08 14.81 7.36
N VAL A 62 -5.32 14.40 7.65
CA VAL A 62 -6.35 14.18 6.62
C VAL A 62 -6.58 15.45 5.81
N GLU A 63 -6.66 16.62 6.46
CA GLU A 63 -6.87 17.90 5.79
C GLU A 63 -5.76 18.23 4.80
N SER A 64 -4.50 17.97 5.16
CA SER A 64 -3.36 18.16 4.28
C SER A 64 -3.47 17.29 3.01
N VAL A 65 -3.88 16.03 3.15
CA VAL A 65 -4.09 15.15 2.00
C VAL A 65 -5.29 15.58 1.17
N VAL A 66 -6.39 16.02 1.80
CA VAL A 66 -7.56 16.58 1.09
C VAL A 66 -7.16 17.80 0.29
N HIS A 67 -6.36 18.70 0.86
CA HIS A 67 -5.85 19.89 0.20
C HIS A 67 -4.95 19.56 -1.01
N MET A 68 -4.13 18.52 -0.90
CA MET A 68 -3.35 17.97 -2.02
C MET A 68 -4.28 17.36 -3.09
N ALA A 69 -5.30 16.59 -2.68
CA ALA A 69 -6.26 15.95 -3.57
C ALA A 69 -7.08 16.97 -4.36
N GLN A 70 -7.48 18.09 -3.75
CA GLN A 70 -8.18 19.18 -4.43
C GLN A 70 -7.38 19.77 -5.60
N ARG A 71 -6.05 19.84 -5.47
CA ARG A 71 -5.15 20.36 -6.51
C ARG A 71 -4.74 19.30 -7.53
N PHE A 72 -4.71 18.04 -7.12
CA PHE A 72 -4.38 16.92 -7.98
C PHE A 72 -5.25 15.68 -7.69
N PRO A 73 -6.53 15.69 -8.13
CA PRO A 73 -7.47 14.60 -7.85
C PRO A 73 -7.02 13.26 -8.43
N ARG A 74 -6.45 13.30 -9.64
CA ARG A 74 -5.90 12.12 -10.32
C ARG A 74 -4.87 11.35 -9.48
N GLY A 75 -4.11 12.05 -8.64
CA GLY A 75 -3.16 11.37 -7.76
C GLY A 75 -3.88 10.49 -6.73
N LEU A 76 -4.98 10.98 -6.15
CA LEU A 76 -5.80 10.20 -5.23
C LEU A 76 -6.53 9.08 -5.96
N GLU A 77 -7.10 9.34 -7.13
CA GLU A 77 -7.78 8.34 -7.98
C GLU A 77 -6.86 7.16 -8.29
N ASN A 78 -5.61 7.44 -8.71
CA ASN A 78 -4.62 6.40 -8.95
C ASN A 78 -4.32 5.61 -7.67
N CYS A 79 -4.21 6.27 -6.51
CA CYS A 79 -4.00 5.57 -5.25
C CYS A 79 -5.18 4.66 -4.90
N LEU A 80 -6.42 5.15 -5.04
CA LEU A 80 -7.62 4.36 -4.78
C LEU A 80 -7.68 3.14 -5.71
N TYR A 81 -7.37 3.33 -6.99
CA TYR A 81 -7.29 2.26 -7.98
C TYR A 81 -6.24 1.22 -7.61
N ASP A 82 -5.02 1.64 -7.27
CA ASP A 82 -3.93 0.74 -6.84
C ASP A 82 -4.31 0.00 -5.55
N LEU A 83 -5.09 0.65 -4.68
CA LEU A 83 -5.66 0.04 -3.48
C LEU A 83 -6.84 -0.90 -3.77
N GLY A 84 -7.25 -1.09 -5.03
CA GLY A 84 -8.43 -1.86 -5.38
C GLY A 84 -9.74 -1.27 -4.84
N LEU A 85 -9.69 -0.04 -4.32
CA LEU A 85 -10.85 0.70 -3.88
C LEU A 85 -11.54 1.23 -5.14
N THR A 86 -12.80 0.82 -5.36
CA THR A 86 -13.59 1.41 -6.45
C THR A 86 -13.56 2.92 -6.26
N SER A 87 -13.10 3.66 -7.28
CA SER A 87 -13.27 5.11 -7.33
C SER A 87 -14.74 5.35 -7.01
N PRO A 88 -15.08 5.95 -5.86
CA PRO A 88 -16.47 6.16 -5.57
C PRO A 88 -17.05 7.03 -6.68
N ASP A 89 -18.34 6.90 -6.93
CA ASP A 89 -19.07 7.73 -7.87
C ASP A 89 -18.57 9.18 -7.78
N SER A 90 -18.48 9.88 -8.89
CA SER A 90 -17.91 11.24 -9.02
C SER A 90 -18.51 12.32 -8.08
N GLY A 91 -19.40 11.95 -7.16
CA GLY A 91 -19.97 12.75 -6.10
C GLY A 91 -19.55 12.39 -4.66
N ALA A 92 -18.68 11.40 -4.41
CA ALA A 92 -18.20 11.17 -3.04
C ALA A 92 -17.20 12.23 -2.60
N ASP A 93 -17.42 12.77 -1.40
CA ASP A 93 -16.57 13.80 -0.81
C ASP A 93 -15.10 13.36 -0.69
N LEU A 94 -14.18 14.24 -1.07
CA LEU A 94 -12.73 13.98 -1.08
C LEU A 94 -12.23 13.58 0.31
N ARG A 95 -12.79 14.15 1.37
CA ARG A 95 -12.44 13.79 2.75
C ARG A 95 -12.75 12.31 3.02
N SER A 96 -13.94 11.87 2.63
CA SER A 96 -14.35 10.46 2.78
C SER A 96 -13.45 9.52 1.98
N GLN A 97 -13.04 9.92 0.77
CA GLN A 97 -12.08 9.16 -0.04
C GLN A 97 -10.71 9.04 0.62
N VAL A 98 -10.19 10.14 1.16
CA VAL A 98 -8.90 10.15 1.88
C VAL A 98 -8.97 9.29 3.15
N VAL A 99 -10.05 9.38 3.92
CA VAL A 99 -10.26 8.56 5.12
C VAL A 99 -10.35 7.09 4.74
N LEU A 100 -11.10 6.74 3.69
CA LEU A 100 -11.19 5.36 3.19
C LEU A 100 -9.81 4.82 2.80
N ALA A 101 -9.05 5.57 2.00
CA ALA A 101 -7.70 5.19 1.58
C ALA A 101 -6.76 4.99 2.77
N ARG A 102 -6.82 5.88 3.77
CA ARG A 102 -6.01 5.77 5.01
C ARG A 102 -6.37 4.55 5.84
N THR A 103 -7.67 4.28 6.00
CA THR A 103 -8.14 3.09 6.71
C THR A 103 -7.65 1.82 6.00
N ALA A 104 -7.81 1.73 4.68
CA ALA A 104 -7.31 0.60 3.90
C ALA A 104 -5.79 0.41 4.05
N ILE A 105 -5.01 1.50 3.96
CA ILE A 105 -3.55 1.48 4.17
C ILE A 105 -3.18 1.03 5.59
N SER A 106 -3.90 1.49 6.60
CA SER A 106 -3.69 1.10 7.99
C SER A 106 -3.95 -0.39 8.18
N ASN A 107 -5.07 -0.88 7.66
CA ASN A 107 -5.44 -2.31 7.75
C ASN A 107 -4.47 -3.20 6.96
N LEU A 108 -3.99 -2.75 5.80
CA LEU A 108 -2.90 -3.40 5.07
C LEU A 108 -1.63 -3.50 5.92
N ARG A 109 -1.22 -2.41 6.59
CA ARG A 109 -0.05 -2.42 7.47
C ARG A 109 -0.21 -3.42 8.60
N LEU A 110 -1.38 -3.45 9.24
CA LEU A 110 -1.68 -4.42 10.29
C LEU A 110 -1.58 -5.85 9.76
N ALA A 111 -2.11 -6.14 8.57
CA ALA A 111 -2.01 -7.45 7.93
C ALA A 111 -0.56 -7.83 7.63
N PHE A 112 0.25 -6.90 7.08
CA PHE A 112 1.68 -7.15 6.84
C PHE A 112 2.47 -7.36 8.13
N ASP A 113 2.21 -6.56 9.16
CA ASP A 113 2.89 -6.69 10.44
C ASP A 113 2.51 -8.00 11.12
N GLU A 114 1.27 -8.47 10.98
CA GLU A 114 0.90 -9.81 11.44
C GLU A 114 1.61 -10.91 10.66
N ILE A 115 1.63 -10.82 9.33
CA ILE A 115 2.31 -11.79 8.48
C ILE A 115 3.82 -11.83 8.76
N ARG A 116 4.44 -10.69 9.07
CA ARG A 116 5.85 -10.61 9.47
C ARG A 116 6.14 -11.38 10.75
N ARG A 117 5.15 -11.61 11.61
CA ARG A 117 5.29 -12.51 12.77
C ARG A 117 5.45 -13.98 12.35
N GLY A 118 5.26 -14.29 11.07
CA GLY A 118 5.50 -15.60 10.48
C GLY A 118 4.61 -16.66 11.12
N ARG A 119 5.21 -17.69 11.71
CA ARG A 119 4.45 -18.79 12.35
C ARG A 119 3.56 -18.34 13.52
N TRP A 120 3.76 -17.13 14.02
CA TRP A 120 2.94 -16.53 15.08
C TRP A 120 1.81 -15.65 14.54
N CYS A 121 1.68 -15.53 13.22
CA CYS A 121 0.58 -14.82 12.58
C CYS A 121 -0.74 -15.45 13.01
N ARG A 122 -1.63 -14.64 13.58
CA ARG A 122 -2.86 -15.12 14.19
C ARG A 122 -4.01 -15.05 13.20
N LEU A 123 -4.59 -16.21 12.85
CA LEU A 123 -5.82 -16.25 12.05
C LEU A 123 -6.94 -15.43 12.67
N SER A 124 -7.05 -15.41 14.00
CA SER A 124 -8.06 -14.62 14.72
C SER A 124 -7.95 -13.11 14.50
N VAL A 125 -6.77 -12.62 14.06
CA VAL A 125 -6.55 -11.22 13.70
C VAL A 125 -6.69 -11.03 12.19
N MET A 126 -6.15 -11.96 11.41
CA MET A 126 -6.19 -11.90 9.94
C MET A 126 -7.59 -12.08 9.36
N LEU A 127 -8.42 -12.97 9.92
CA LEU A 127 -9.72 -13.30 9.34
C LEU A 127 -10.70 -12.12 9.39
N PRO A 128 -10.91 -11.42 10.53
CA PRO A 128 -11.71 -10.21 10.56
C PRO A 128 -11.17 -9.12 9.62
N LEU A 129 -9.84 -8.93 9.59
CA LEU A 129 -9.21 -7.96 8.68
C LEU A 129 -9.55 -8.26 7.21
N LEU A 130 -9.51 -9.52 6.79
CA LEU A 130 -9.83 -9.93 5.41
C LEU A 130 -11.34 -9.89 5.11
N GLU A 131 -12.19 -10.08 6.11
CA GLU A 131 -13.65 -10.07 5.95
C GLU A 131 -14.21 -8.66 5.91
N GLU A 132 -13.72 -7.78 6.78
CA GLU A 132 -14.17 -6.38 6.87
C GLU A 132 -13.55 -5.50 5.78
N ASN A 133 -12.43 -5.94 5.18
CA ASN A 133 -11.69 -5.18 4.18
C ASN A 133 -11.37 -6.10 2.99
N PRO A 134 -12.36 -6.44 2.16
CA PRO A 134 -12.18 -7.34 1.03
C PRO A 134 -11.07 -6.85 0.07
N GLU A 135 -10.85 -5.54 -0.02
CA GLU A 135 -9.76 -4.92 -0.77
C GLU A 135 -8.37 -5.40 -0.34
N ILE A 136 -8.15 -5.70 0.96
CA ILE A 136 -6.86 -6.16 1.47
C ILE A 136 -6.42 -7.47 0.80
N SER A 137 -7.39 -8.32 0.47
CA SER A 137 -7.12 -9.61 -0.15
C SER A 137 -6.65 -9.45 -1.60
N SER A 138 -7.25 -8.51 -2.35
CA SER A 138 -6.96 -8.26 -3.77
C SER A 138 -5.80 -7.29 -4.00
N LEU A 139 -5.32 -6.65 -2.94
CA LEU A 139 -4.33 -5.59 -2.97
C LEU A 139 -2.92 -6.09 -3.28
N LEU A 140 -2.29 -5.43 -4.26
CA LEU A 140 -0.89 -5.61 -4.65
C LEU A 140 -0.05 -4.51 -3.99
N VAL A 141 0.86 -4.87 -3.08
CA VAL A 141 1.88 -3.93 -2.61
C VAL A 141 3.21 -4.32 -3.23
N ASP A 142 3.86 -3.37 -3.91
CA ASP A 142 5.08 -3.60 -4.70
C ASP A 142 4.93 -4.70 -5.78
N GLY A 143 3.71 -4.88 -6.30
CA GLY A 143 3.39 -5.93 -7.26
C GLY A 143 3.35 -7.34 -6.66
N GLU A 144 3.15 -7.45 -5.34
CA GLU A 144 3.05 -8.72 -4.62
C GLU A 144 1.74 -8.82 -3.84
N PHE A 145 1.06 -9.97 -3.98
CA PHE A 145 -0.11 -10.26 -3.16
C PHE A 145 0.31 -10.55 -1.72
N LEU A 146 -0.61 -10.27 -0.79
CA LEU A 146 -0.49 -10.60 0.62
C LEU A 146 -0.12 -12.09 0.86
N LEU A 147 -0.60 -12.98 -0.02
CA LEU A 147 -0.25 -14.39 -0.06
C LEU A 147 1.27 -14.63 -0.20
N TRP A 148 1.96 -13.85 -1.04
CA TRP A 148 3.39 -14.00 -1.27
C TRP A 148 4.18 -13.73 0.01
N TRP A 149 3.82 -12.66 0.72
CA TRP A 149 4.40 -12.32 2.02
C TRP A 149 4.12 -13.41 3.07
N ALA A 150 2.90 -13.93 3.12
CA ALA A 150 2.54 -15.03 4.02
C ALA A 150 3.43 -16.27 3.78
N LEU A 151 3.71 -16.60 2.51
CA LEU A 151 4.60 -17.70 2.15
C LEU A 151 6.05 -17.43 2.53
N VAL A 152 6.57 -16.24 2.24
CA VAL A 152 7.96 -15.87 2.53
C VAL A 152 8.24 -15.86 4.03
N HIS A 153 7.33 -15.28 4.82
CA HIS A 153 7.46 -15.18 6.27
C HIS A 153 7.04 -16.44 7.01
N ARG A 154 6.56 -17.47 6.30
CA ARG A 154 6.09 -18.73 6.88
C ARG A 154 4.94 -18.53 7.86
N ALA A 155 3.94 -17.77 7.42
CA ALA A 155 2.66 -17.63 8.12
C ALA A 155 2.04 -19.00 8.42
N GLY A 156 1.14 -19.04 9.40
CA GLY A 156 0.36 -20.23 9.72
C GLY A 156 -0.35 -20.79 8.47
N ALA A 157 -0.44 -22.11 8.36
CA ALA A 157 -1.09 -22.76 7.22
C ALA A 157 -2.56 -22.33 7.09
N ASP A 158 -3.23 -22.16 8.22
CA ASP A 158 -4.57 -21.62 8.34
C ASP A 158 -4.71 -20.21 7.75
N VAL A 159 -3.77 -19.30 8.05
CA VAL A 159 -3.74 -17.95 7.46
C VAL A 159 -3.55 -18.01 5.94
N ILE A 160 -2.63 -18.86 5.46
CA ILE A 160 -2.36 -19.00 4.03
C ILE A 160 -3.58 -19.54 3.29
N LEU A 161 -4.25 -20.55 3.84
CA LEU A 161 -5.45 -21.12 3.26
C LEU A 161 -6.63 -20.12 3.27
N ALA A 162 -6.76 -19.30 4.31
CA ALA A 162 -7.75 -18.23 4.36
C ALA A 162 -7.49 -17.18 3.26
N LEU A 163 -6.22 -16.79 3.06
CA LEU A 163 -5.82 -15.88 1.98
C LEU A 163 -6.12 -16.47 0.59
N LEU A 164 -5.84 -17.76 0.39
CA LEU A 164 -6.14 -18.46 -0.86
C LEU A 164 -7.63 -18.55 -1.15
N ALA A 165 -8.45 -18.82 -0.13
CA ALA A 165 -9.89 -18.87 -0.26
C ALA A 165 -10.49 -17.52 -0.67
N LYS A 166 -9.90 -16.40 -0.20
CA LYS A 166 -10.33 -15.05 -0.55
C LYS A 166 -9.76 -14.58 -1.90
N CYS A 167 -8.59 -15.06 -2.28
CA CYS A 167 -7.88 -14.64 -3.49
C CYS A 167 -7.28 -15.81 -4.27
N PRO A 168 -8.12 -16.65 -4.89
CA PRO A 168 -7.66 -17.81 -5.65
C PRO A 168 -6.77 -17.42 -6.85
N GLN A 169 -6.99 -16.23 -7.43
CA GLN A 169 -6.16 -15.70 -8.51
C GLN A 169 -4.69 -15.46 -8.09
N ALA A 170 -4.42 -15.28 -6.79
CA ALA A 170 -3.07 -15.04 -6.29
C ALA A 170 -2.15 -16.26 -6.44
N VAL A 171 -2.68 -17.47 -6.66
CA VAL A 171 -1.91 -18.71 -6.86
C VAL A 171 -0.94 -18.61 -8.05
N ARG A 172 -1.33 -17.85 -9.08
CA ARG A 172 -0.54 -17.65 -10.31
C ARG A 172 0.18 -16.31 -10.36
N ALA A 173 0.08 -15.53 -9.29
CA ALA A 173 0.71 -14.23 -9.24
C ALA A 173 2.22 -14.38 -9.08
N ALA A 174 2.92 -14.36 -10.20
CA ALA A 174 4.36 -14.22 -10.21
C ALA A 174 4.74 -12.88 -9.57
N ARG A 175 5.79 -12.87 -8.74
CA ARG A 175 6.35 -11.63 -8.21
C ARG A 175 6.70 -10.70 -9.37
N ALA A 176 6.34 -9.41 -9.28
CA ALA A 176 6.70 -8.42 -10.29
C ALA A 176 8.21 -8.51 -10.64
N GLY A 177 8.51 -8.80 -11.91
CA GLY A 177 9.87 -8.97 -12.41
C GLY A 177 10.55 -10.32 -12.14
N ARG A 178 9.84 -11.33 -11.62
CA ARG A 178 10.39 -12.70 -11.44
C ARG A 178 9.38 -13.76 -11.85
N SER A 179 9.83 -14.83 -12.51
CA SER A 179 9.01 -16.01 -12.85
C SER A 179 8.77 -16.95 -11.66
N VAL A 180 8.82 -16.44 -10.43
CA VAL A 180 8.70 -17.26 -9.21
C VAL A 180 7.26 -17.22 -8.72
N GLU A 181 6.55 -18.30 -8.98
CA GLU A 181 5.17 -18.49 -8.52
C GLU A 181 5.11 -18.81 -7.00
N PRO A 182 3.98 -18.53 -6.34
CA PRO A 182 3.72 -18.91 -4.95
C PRO A 182 4.08 -20.36 -4.62
N LEU A 183 3.80 -21.31 -5.51
CA LEU A 183 4.14 -22.73 -5.31
C LEU A 183 5.65 -22.97 -5.11
N HIS A 184 6.50 -22.29 -5.89
CA HIS A 184 7.96 -22.37 -5.73
C HIS A 184 8.41 -21.86 -4.36
N VAL A 185 7.79 -20.77 -3.88
CA VAL A 185 8.06 -20.22 -2.56
C VAL A 185 7.59 -21.20 -1.47
N ALA A 186 6.41 -21.79 -1.63
CA ALA A 186 5.86 -22.77 -0.70
C ALA A 186 6.80 -23.97 -0.51
N LEU A 187 7.28 -24.53 -1.63
CA LEU A 187 8.21 -25.66 -1.66
C LEU A 187 9.57 -25.29 -1.03
N SER A 188 10.16 -24.18 -1.46
CA SER A 188 11.48 -23.73 -0.95
C SER A 188 11.46 -23.41 0.55
N ARG A 189 10.34 -22.88 1.06
CA ARG A 189 10.14 -22.55 2.48
C ARG A 189 9.61 -23.72 3.31
N ARG A 190 9.43 -24.90 2.70
CA ARG A 190 8.96 -26.15 3.33
C ARG A 190 7.63 -25.95 4.05
N HIS A 191 6.67 -25.34 3.36
CA HIS A 191 5.30 -25.22 3.87
C HIS A 191 4.61 -26.59 4.00
N PRO A 192 3.60 -26.71 4.87
CA PRO A 192 2.87 -27.96 5.04
C PRO A 192 2.24 -28.46 3.73
N ARG A 193 2.08 -29.79 3.61
CA ARG A 193 1.53 -30.43 2.40
C ARG A 193 0.17 -29.86 1.98
N GLN A 194 -0.67 -29.47 2.93
CA GLN A 194 -1.96 -28.86 2.65
C GLN A 194 -1.82 -27.52 1.90
N VAL A 195 -0.87 -26.66 2.29
CA VAL A 195 -0.61 -25.39 1.60
C VAL A 195 -0.04 -25.64 0.20
N VAL A 196 0.88 -26.60 0.08
CA VAL A 196 1.45 -26.98 -1.23
C VAL A 196 0.37 -27.56 -2.16
N GLY A 197 -0.53 -28.40 -1.62
CA GLY A 197 -1.66 -28.95 -2.36
C GLY A 197 -2.60 -27.86 -2.87
N ALA A 198 -3.01 -26.94 -1.99
CA ALA A 198 -3.89 -25.82 -2.36
C ALA A 198 -3.28 -24.86 -3.39
N LEU A 199 -1.95 -24.80 -3.51
CA LEU A 199 -1.24 -24.00 -4.51
C LEU A 199 -0.98 -24.74 -5.83
N ALA A 200 -1.20 -26.05 -5.88
CA ALA A 200 -0.96 -26.89 -7.04
C ALA A 200 -2.24 -27.23 -7.82
N GLU A 201 -3.40 -26.87 -7.29
CA GLU A 201 -4.72 -26.93 -7.94
C GLU A 201 -4.93 -25.74 -8.88
#